data_AF-A0A0H3AAX2-F1
#
_entry.id   AF-A0A0H3AAX2-F1
#
_cell.length_a   1.000
_cell.length_b   1.000
_cell.length_c   1.000
_cell.angle_alpha   90.00
_cell.angle_beta   90.00
_cell.angle_gamma   90.00
#
_symmetry.space_group_name_H-M   'P 1'
#
loop_
_entity.id
_entity.type
_entity.pdbx_description
1 polymer ?
#
loop_
_entity_poly.entity_id
_entity_poly.type
_entity_poly.pdbx_seq_one_letter_code
_entity_poly.pdbx_strand_id
1 'polypeptide(L)'
;MKSLTKHLNRLVSRYGTYSDTARAIGVTPRAFRLFRRNLKCSAHSPTSPIKNLIVAHGKLVALQEMIAALRASGTVTDDKLKQVWATASVSDRPLHPKASAASASTDVALKGEKHHA
;
A
#
# COMPACT_ATOMS: atom_id res chain seq x y z
N MET A 1 0.35 4.36 -18.99
CA MET A 1 -0.43 5.47 -18.38
C MET A 1 -1.93 5.19 -18.27
N LYS A 2 -2.58 4.56 -19.27
CA LYS A 2 -4.04 4.31 -19.29
C LYS A 2 -4.60 3.62 -18.03
N SER A 3 -3.86 2.67 -17.45
CA SER A 3 -4.26 1.94 -16.24
C SER A 3 -4.32 2.82 -14.98
N LEU A 4 -3.32 3.69 -14.78
CA LEU A 4 -3.29 4.62 -13.63
C LEU A 4 -4.45 5.60 -13.68
N THR A 5 -4.71 6.18 -14.86
CA THR A 5 -5.84 7.09 -15.07
C THR A 5 -7.17 6.39 -14.80
N LYS A 6 -7.33 5.12 -15.19
CA LYS A 6 -8.52 4.32 -14.89
C LYS A 6 -8.73 4.16 -13.38
N HIS A 7 -7.68 3.79 -12.63
CA HIS A 7 -7.74 3.67 -11.18
C HIS A 7 -8.06 5.01 -10.51
N LEU A 8 -7.43 6.09 -10.96
CA LEU A 8 -7.69 7.43 -10.47
C LEU A 8 -9.15 7.85 -10.70
N ASN A 9 -9.69 7.66 -11.91
CA ASN A 9 -11.06 8.02 -12.24
C ASN A 9 -12.07 7.22 -11.41
N ARG A 10 -11.81 5.92 -11.19
CA ARG A 10 -12.64 5.08 -10.31
C ARG A 10 -12.66 5.62 -8.87
N LEU A 11 -11.50 6.00 -8.34
CA LEU A 11 -11.43 6.59 -7.00
C LEU A 11 -12.20 7.92 -6.92
N VAL A 12 -12.03 8.79 -7.90
CA VAL A 12 -12.75 10.07 -7.99
C VAL A 12 -14.26 9.84 -8.08
N SER A 13 -14.71 8.86 -8.87
CA SER A 13 -16.13 8.51 -8.95
C SER A 13 -16.72 8.06 -7.61
N ARG A 14 -15.90 7.48 -6.72
CA ARG A 14 -16.35 6.96 -5.43
C ARG A 14 -16.26 7.98 -4.29
N TYR A 15 -15.19 8.77 -4.26
CA TYR A 15 -14.94 9.77 -3.21
C TYR A 15 -15.35 11.20 -3.60
N GLY A 16 -15.78 11.40 -4.84
CA GLY A 16 -16.24 12.69 -5.36
C GLY A 16 -15.11 13.54 -5.92
N THR A 17 -14.27 14.12 -5.05
CA THR A 17 -13.23 15.06 -5.47
C THR A 17 -11.82 14.46 -5.41
N TYR A 18 -10.86 15.09 -6.10
CA TYR A 18 -9.45 14.71 -6.01
C TYR A 18 -8.86 14.96 -4.62
N SER A 19 -9.35 15.98 -3.89
CA SER A 19 -8.90 16.26 -2.53
C SER A 19 -9.38 15.18 -1.57
N ASP A 20 -10.62 14.72 -1.73
CA ASP A 20 -11.20 13.65 -0.90
C ASP A 20 -10.60 12.30 -1.26
N THR A 21 -10.34 12.05 -2.55
CA THR A 21 -9.55 10.91 -2.98
C THR A 21 -8.16 10.90 -2.34
N ALA A 22 -7.47 12.05 -2.30
CA ALA A 22 -6.15 12.17 -1.68
C ALA A 22 -6.22 11.83 -0.17
N ARG A 23 -7.22 12.38 0.53
CA ARG A 23 -7.46 12.07 1.95
C ARG A 23 -7.75 10.59 2.18
N ALA A 24 -8.59 9.98 1.34
CA ALA A 24 -8.98 8.57 1.44
C ALA A 24 -7.81 7.59 1.23
N ILE A 25 -6.80 7.98 0.44
CA ILE A 25 -5.56 7.20 0.25
C ILE A 25 -4.44 7.57 1.23
N GLY A 26 -4.70 8.48 2.18
CA GLY A 26 -3.72 8.90 3.19
C GLY A 26 -2.65 9.87 2.68
N VAL A 27 -2.91 10.62 1.60
CA VAL A 27 -1.97 11.58 1.00
C VAL A 27 -2.51 13.00 1.15
N THR A 28 -1.64 13.97 1.44
CA THR A 28 -2.06 15.37 1.50
C THR A 28 -2.53 15.84 0.11
N PRO A 29 -3.62 16.63 0.01
CA PRO A 29 -4.10 17.13 -1.29
C PRO A 29 -3.03 17.92 -2.06
N ARG A 30 -2.11 18.60 -1.36
CA ARG A 30 -0.99 19.32 -1.97
C ARG A 30 -0.01 18.37 -2.66
N ALA A 31 0.47 17.33 -1.99
CA ALA A 31 1.37 16.34 -2.57
C ALA A 31 0.72 15.61 -3.76
N PHE A 32 -0.56 15.29 -3.63
CA PHE A 32 -1.34 14.67 -4.70
C PHE A 32 -1.47 15.55 -5.94
N ARG A 33 -1.73 16.86 -5.76
CA ARG A 33 -1.76 17.83 -6.87
C ARG A 33 -0.40 17.97 -7.55
N LEU A 34 0.69 18.07 -6.77
CA LEU A 34 2.05 18.15 -7.32
C LEU A 34 2.40 16.90 -8.13
N PHE A 35 2.11 15.72 -7.59
CA PHE A 35 2.24 14.46 -8.32
C PHE A 35 1.46 14.50 -9.64
N ARG A 36 0.20 14.93 -9.61
CA ARG A 36 -0.63 15.03 -10.83
C ARG A 36 -0.12 16.01 -11.87
N ARG A 37 0.51 17.12 -11.46
CA ARG A 37 1.14 18.07 -12.40
C ARG A 37 2.36 17.42 -13.06
N ASN A 38 3.14 16.67 -12.28
CA ASN A 38 4.36 15.99 -12.72
C ASN A 38 4.09 14.69 -13.51
N LEU A 39 2.87 14.12 -13.43
CA LEU A 39 2.46 12.93 -14.19
C LEU A 39 2.60 13.08 -15.70
N LYS A 40 2.44 14.31 -16.24
CA LYS A 40 2.57 14.58 -17.68
C LYS A 40 4.02 14.59 -18.15
N CYS A 41 4.96 14.89 -17.26
CA CYS A 41 6.37 15.10 -17.60
C CYS A 41 7.24 13.87 -17.31
N SER A 42 6.76 12.90 -16.52
CA SER A 42 7.53 11.72 -16.15
C SER A 42 6.85 10.45 -16.64
N ALA A 43 7.07 10.12 -17.91
CA ALA A 43 6.67 8.85 -18.50
C ALA A 43 7.46 7.65 -17.92
N HIS A 44 8.58 7.91 -17.25
CA HIS A 44 9.58 6.91 -16.88
C HIS A 44 10.09 6.97 -15.44
N SER A 45 9.36 7.55 -14.48
CA SER A 45 9.68 7.33 -13.05
C SER A 45 8.90 6.10 -12.54
N PRO A 46 9.54 4.93 -12.38
CA PRO A 46 8.87 3.69 -11.97
C PRO A 46 8.40 3.71 -10.50
N THR A 47 8.74 4.71 -9.69
CA THR A 47 8.71 4.59 -8.22
C THR A 47 8.13 5.79 -7.49
N SER A 48 7.05 6.41 -7.99
CA SER A 48 6.31 7.35 -7.14
C SER A 48 5.43 6.58 -6.15
N PRO A 49 5.60 6.75 -4.82
CA PRO A 49 4.77 6.08 -3.82
C PRO A 49 3.27 6.39 -4.02
N ILE A 50 2.96 7.62 -4.44
CA ILE A 50 1.59 8.08 -4.70
C ILE A 50 0.96 7.29 -5.86
N LYS A 51 1.74 6.96 -6.91
CA LYS A 51 1.28 6.11 -8.01
C LYS A 51 0.87 4.72 -7.51
N ASN A 52 1.70 4.12 -6.66
CA ASN A 52 1.43 2.79 -6.09
C ASN A 52 0.19 2.81 -5.21
N LEU A 53 0.02 3.85 -4.39
CA LEU A 53 -1.18 4.05 -3.58
C LEU A 53 -2.45 4.17 -4.43
N ILE A 54 -2.42 4.98 -5.50
CA ILE A 54 -3.56 5.13 -6.42
C ILE A 54 -3.92 3.78 -7.05
N VAL A 55 -2.93 3.00 -7.50
CA VAL A 55 -3.18 1.69 -8.10
C VAL A 55 -3.72 0.69 -7.08
N ALA A 56 -3.13 0.62 -5.88
CA ALA A 56 -3.56 -0.28 -4.81
C ALA A 56 -5.00 0.02 -4.37
N HIS A 57 -5.32 1.28 -4.04
CA HIS A 57 -6.67 1.68 -3.68
C HIS A 57 -7.66 1.52 -4.84
N GLY A 58 -7.24 1.83 -6.07
CA GLY A 58 -8.08 1.65 -7.25
C GLY A 58 -8.40 0.17 -7.54
N LYS A 59 -7.50 -0.76 -7.21
CA LYS A 59 -7.75 -2.20 -7.27
C LYS A 59 -8.68 -2.64 -6.13
N LEU A 60 -8.47 -2.14 -4.92
CA LEU A 60 -9.32 -2.44 -3.76
C LEU A 60 -10.77 -2.05 -4.02
N VAL A 61 -11.01 -0.85 -4.57
CA VAL A 61 -12.36 -0.42 -4.95
C VAL A 61 -12.96 -1.33 -6.02
N ALA A 62 -12.16 -1.73 -7.02
CA ALA A 62 -12.63 -2.65 -8.06
C ALA A 62 -13.03 -4.02 -7.50
N LEU A 63 -12.26 -4.55 -6.55
CA LEU A 63 -12.58 -5.81 -5.89
C LEU A 63 -13.85 -5.69 -5.05
N GLN A 64 -14.05 -4.57 -4.35
CA GLN A 64 -15.29 -4.32 -3.62
C GLN A 64 -16.51 -4.25 -4.55
N GLU A 65 -16.39 -3.58 -5.70
CA GLU A 65 -17.44 -3.54 -6.73
C GLU A 65 -17.77 -4.96 -7.24
N MET A 66 -16.75 -5.77 -7.51
CA MET A 66 -16.94 -7.16 -7.96
C MET A 66 -17.60 -8.02 -6.89
N ILE A 67 -17.18 -7.91 -5.62
CA ILE A 67 -17.80 -8.65 -4.52
C ILE A 67 -19.27 -8.24 -4.36
N ALA A 68 -19.58 -6.95 -4.44
CA ALA A 68 -20.96 -6.46 -4.39
C ALA A 68 -21.80 -7.02 -5.54
N ALA A 69 -21.27 -7.05 -6.76
CA ALA A 69 -21.95 -7.63 -7.92
C ALA A 69 -22.18 -9.14 -7.77
N LEU A 70 -21.18 -9.89 -7.27
CA LEU A 70 -21.29 -11.33 -7.02
C LEU A 70 -22.26 -11.68 -5.89
N ARG A 71 -22.41 -10.78 -4.91
CA ARG A 71 -23.45 -10.89 -3.87
C ARG A 71 -24.83 -10.64 -4.46
N ALA A 72 -24.97 -9.62 -5.29
CA ALA A 72 -26.23 -9.30 -5.95
C ALA A 72 -26.68 -10.41 -6.91
N SER A 73 -25.75 -11.12 -7.56
CA SER A 73 -26.06 -12.29 -8.40
C SER A 73 -26.33 -13.58 -7.62
N GLY A 74 -26.23 -13.56 -6.28
CA GLY A 74 -26.40 -14.74 -5.43
C GLY A 74 -25.26 -15.77 -5.53
N THR A 75 -24.20 -15.48 -6.29
CA THR A 75 -23.07 -16.40 -6.51
C THR A 75 -22.15 -16.47 -5.28
N VAL A 76 -22.08 -15.40 -4.51
CA VAL A 76 -21.25 -15.30 -3.30
C VAL A 76 -22.14 -14.98 -2.10
N THR A 77 -22.14 -15.86 -1.11
CA THR A 77 -22.80 -15.66 0.19
C THR A 77 -21.83 -15.10 1.23
N ASP A 78 -22.35 -14.43 2.25
CA ASP A 78 -21.54 -13.87 3.33
C ASP A 78 -20.77 -14.95 4.09
N ASP A 79 -21.34 -16.14 4.25
CA ASP A 79 -20.67 -17.25 4.90
C ASP A 79 -19.49 -17.75 4.07
N LYS A 80 -19.60 -17.74 2.74
CA LYS A 80 -18.49 -18.08 1.85
C LYS A 80 -17.36 -17.05 1.92
N LEU A 81 -17.70 -15.75 2.00
CA LEU A 81 -16.71 -14.69 2.18
C LEU A 81 -15.99 -14.81 3.53
N LYS A 82 -16.73 -15.07 4.62
CA LYS A 82 -16.15 -15.29 5.96
C LYS A 82 -15.21 -16.49 5.96
N GLN A 83 -15.61 -17.60 5.33
CA GLN A 83 -14.78 -18.80 5.21
C GLN A 83 -13.48 -18.51 4.44
N VAL A 84 -13.57 -17.86 3.28
CA VAL A 84 -12.39 -17.49 2.48
C VAL A 84 -11.48 -16.52 3.23
N TRP A 85 -12.05 -15.54 3.94
CA TRP A 85 -11.29 -14.60 4.76
C TRP A 85 -10.56 -15.30 5.91
N ALA A 86 -11.22 -16.23 6.60
CA ALA A 86 -10.59 -17.04 7.64
C ALA A 86 -9.40 -17.82 7.08
N THR A 87 -9.56 -18.50 5.94
CA THR A 87 -8.46 -19.22 5.28
C THR A 87 -7.31 -18.31 4.84
N ALA A 88 -7.62 -17.16 4.25
CA ALA A 88 -6.61 -16.19 3.81
C ALA A 88 -5.82 -15.59 4.98
N SER A 89 -6.50 -15.24 6.07
CA SER A 89 -5.86 -14.68 7.27
C SER A 89 -4.96 -15.67 8.01
N VAL A 90 -5.24 -16.97 7.90
CA VAL A 90 -4.36 -18.03 8.43
C VAL A 90 -3.09 -18.14 7.59
N SER A 91 -3.16 -17.87 6.28
CA SER A 91 -2.02 -17.90 5.35
C SER A 91 -1.07 -16.70 5.51
N ASP A 92 -1.54 -15.57 6.04
CA ASP A 92 -0.73 -14.37 6.29
C ASP A 92 0.08 -14.43 7.61
N ARG A 93 0.06 -15.56 8.32
CA ARG A 93 0.99 -15.77 9.46
C ARG A 93 2.42 -15.84 8.92
N PRO A 94 3.33 -14.93 9.32
CA PRO A 94 4.71 -15.01 8.90
C PRO A 94 5.34 -16.30 9.47
N LEU A 95 5.82 -17.16 8.58
CA LEU A 95 6.62 -18.35 8.89
C LEU A 95 8.00 -17.96 9.45
N HIS A 96 8.10 -17.38 10.64
CA HIS A 96 9.37 -17.31 11.36
C HIS A 96 9.17 -17.19 12.88
N PRO A 97 9.45 -18.26 13.64
CA PRO A 97 10.23 -18.13 14.85
C PRO A 97 11.71 -18.26 14.45
N LYS A 98 12.41 -17.15 14.28
CA LYS A 98 13.88 -17.17 14.31
C LYS A 98 14.30 -17.32 15.77
N ALA A 99 14.28 -18.56 16.26
CA ALA A 99 14.86 -18.91 17.55
C ALA A 99 16.39 -19.00 17.42
N SER A 100 17.06 -18.00 18.00
CA SER A 100 18.34 -18.05 18.71
C SER A 100 19.41 -19.11 18.32
N ALA A 101 20.52 -18.63 17.74
CA ALA A 101 21.90 -19.04 18.07
C ALA A 101 22.83 -18.03 17.36
N ALA A 102 23.44 -17.05 18.04
CA ALA A 102 24.62 -17.11 18.91
C ALA A 102 25.85 -16.51 18.21
N SER A 103 26.46 -15.53 18.90
CA SER A 103 27.81 -14.97 18.75
C SER A 103 28.11 -14.01 17.58
N ALA A 104 28.01 -12.71 17.88
CA ALA A 104 28.91 -11.71 17.32
C ALA A 104 29.54 -10.95 18.51
N SER A 105 30.62 -11.52 19.05
CA SER A 105 31.51 -10.81 19.97
C SER A 105 32.16 -9.67 19.21
N THR A 106 31.87 -8.43 19.60
CA THR A 106 32.62 -7.27 19.13
C THR A 106 33.15 -6.55 20.37
N ASP A 107 34.36 -6.93 20.77
CA ASP A 107 35.16 -6.22 21.76
C ASP A 107 35.45 -4.80 21.23
N VAL A 108 34.81 -3.80 21.84
CA VAL A 108 35.14 -2.39 21.61
C VAL A 108 36.29 -2.05 22.57
N ALA A 109 37.52 -2.13 22.05
CA ALA A 109 38.70 -1.64 22.74
C ALA A 109 38.66 -0.10 22.85
N LEU A 110 38.27 0.40 24.01
CA LEU A 110 38.53 1.77 24.44
C LEU A 110 40.05 1.93 24.67
N LYS A 111 40.77 2.57 23.76
CA LYS A 111 42.14 3.06 24.02
C LYS A 111 42.14 4.58 23.99
N GLY A 112 42.42 5.14 25.15
CA GLY A 112 42.17 6.52 25.52
C GLY A 112 42.96 7.57 24.74
N GLU A 113 42.29 8.70 24.55
CA GLU A 113 42.92 10.02 24.45
C GLU A 113 43.74 10.31 25.71
N LYS A 114 44.99 10.75 25.52
CA LYS A 114 45.66 11.72 26.40
C LYS A 114 46.54 12.62 25.55
N HIS A 115 46.00 13.79 25.19
CA HIS A 115 46.78 14.99 24.98
C HIS A 115 46.96 15.67 26.34
N HIS A 116 48.18 16.03 26.72
CA HIS A 116 48.52 17.31 27.38
C HIS A 116 50.01 17.39 27.72
N ALA A 117 50.55 18.58 27.42
CA ALA A 117 51.83 19.19 27.80
C ALA A 117 53.10 18.64 27.12
#